data_AF-A0A6P4DHY5-F1
#
_entry.id   AF-A0A6P4DHY5-F1
#
_cell.length_a   1.000
_cell.length_b   1.000
_cell.length_c   1.000
_cell.angle_alpha   90.00
_cell.angle_beta   90.00
_cell.angle_gamma   90.00
#
_symmetry.space_group_name_H-M   'P 1'
#
loop_
_entity.id
_entity.type
_entity.pdbx_description
1 polymer ?
#
loop_
_entity_poly.entity_id
_entity_poly.type
_entity_poly.pdbx_seq_one_letter_code
_entity_poly.pdbx_strand_id
1 'polypeptide(L)'
;MYGLYMCLDFISSKACQNCIATAIEDILKLCPQSQEAVLWEESCQMRYSNTNFIGTLNDTGNIGKDNVQNVSEPHKFQSSVNQMLSNLSATAAFNVSANMYATGEAPFGDETIYALVQCTRDLSANDCSKCLKSAMKDIPSCCYGSIGARVLSRSCYLRYEFYPFYLGATGPLSPSPRTNQGKNSSRSSKVWIITGIAVALVLCLTIIFIYCM
;
A
#
# COMPACT_ATOMS: atom_id res chain seq x y z
N MET A 1 -15.62 12.84 18.58
CA MET A 1 -14.44 12.38 17.82
C MET A 1 -14.79 11.03 17.24
N TYR A 2 -14.61 10.86 15.93
CA TYR A 2 -14.87 9.62 15.23
C TYR A 2 -13.53 9.07 14.73
N GLY A 3 -13.36 7.75 14.83
CA GLY A 3 -12.12 7.09 14.47
C GLY A 3 -12.41 5.73 13.86
N LEU A 4 -11.60 5.37 12.87
CA LEU A 4 -11.65 4.08 12.22
C LEU A 4 -10.21 3.65 11.94
N TYR A 5 -9.96 2.35 12.09
CA TYR A 5 -8.75 1.74 11.59
C TYR A 5 -9.10 0.61 10.64
N MET A 6 -8.16 0.29 9.75
CA MET A 6 -8.26 -0.83 8.83
C MET A 6 -6.90 -1.51 8.74
N CYS A 7 -6.85 -2.82 9.00
CA CYS A 7 -5.69 -3.64 8.67
C CYS A 7 -5.95 -4.36 7.34
N LEU A 8 -4.94 -4.59 6.53
CA LEU A 8 -5.08 -5.42 5.35
C LEU A 8 -5.34 -6.88 5.76
N ASP A 9 -6.41 -7.48 5.26
CA ASP A 9 -6.96 -8.74 5.81
C ASP A 9 -6.03 -9.95 5.66
N PHE A 10 -4.98 -9.87 4.83
CA PHE A 10 -3.98 -10.94 4.68
C PHE A 10 -2.92 -10.98 5.79
N ILE A 11 -2.87 -9.99 6.69
CA ILE A 11 -1.89 -9.96 7.79
C ILE A 11 -2.42 -10.64 9.05
N SER A 12 -1.52 -11.16 9.89
CA SER A 12 -1.91 -11.77 11.16
C SER A 12 -2.45 -10.72 12.15
N SER A 13 -3.28 -11.15 13.11
CA SER A 13 -3.77 -10.26 14.17
C SER A 13 -2.64 -9.56 14.94
N LYS A 14 -1.49 -10.24 15.12
CA LYS A 14 -0.33 -9.64 15.77
C LYS A 14 0.34 -8.57 14.90
N ALA A 15 0.47 -8.82 13.60
CA ALA A 15 0.98 -7.82 12.66
C ALA A 15 0.05 -6.59 12.60
N CYS A 16 -1.27 -6.82 12.58
CA CYS A 16 -2.27 -5.76 12.64
C CYS A 16 -2.15 -4.90 13.91
N GLN A 17 -2.09 -5.53 15.09
CA GLN A 17 -1.91 -4.81 16.36
C GLN A 17 -0.65 -3.96 16.37
N ASN A 18 0.47 -4.51 15.89
CA ASN A 18 1.72 -3.77 15.82
C ASN A 18 1.62 -2.59 14.84
N CYS A 19 1.01 -2.80 13.66
CA CYS A 19 0.82 -1.76 12.66
C CYS A 19 -0.04 -0.60 13.20
N ILE A 20 -1.15 -0.90 13.87
CA ILE A 20 -2.02 0.11 14.47
C ILE A 20 -1.33 0.86 15.61
N ALA A 21 -0.54 0.16 16.44
CA ALA A 21 0.24 0.83 17.49
C ALA A 21 1.23 1.85 16.90
N THR A 22 1.96 1.46 15.85
CA THR A 22 2.85 2.37 15.11
C THR A 22 2.09 3.54 14.48
N ALA A 23 0.98 3.25 13.80
CA ALA A 23 0.15 4.28 13.18
C ALA A 23 -0.37 5.32 14.21
N ILE A 24 -0.68 4.90 15.44
CA ILE A 24 -1.09 5.79 16.52
C ILE A 24 0.08 6.68 16.98
N GLU A 25 1.26 6.11 17.19
CA GLU A 25 2.45 6.88 17.57
C GLU A 25 2.79 7.93 16.51
N ASP A 26 2.76 7.52 15.24
CA ASP A 26 3.13 8.38 14.11
C ASP A 26 2.07 9.45 13.84
N ILE A 27 0.77 9.13 13.90
CA ILE A 27 -0.28 10.14 13.65
C ILE A 27 -0.29 11.22 14.74
N LEU A 28 0.00 10.87 16.00
CA LEU A 28 0.11 11.84 17.09
C LEU A 28 1.33 12.75 16.95
N LYS A 29 2.44 12.22 16.40
CA LYS A 29 3.67 12.97 16.17
C LYS A 29 3.59 13.88 14.94
N LEU A 30 2.97 13.39 13.87
CA LEU A 30 2.98 14.03 12.56
C LEU A 30 1.78 14.96 12.33
N CYS A 31 0.64 14.71 12.98
CA CYS A 31 -0.55 15.58 12.94
C CYS A 31 -0.87 16.19 14.33
N PRO A 32 0.06 16.93 14.96
CA PRO A 32 -0.22 17.52 16.26
C PRO A 32 -1.39 18.52 16.15
N GLN A 33 -2.38 18.38 17.03
CA GLN A 33 -3.55 19.26 17.13
C GLN A 33 -4.51 19.26 15.92
N SER A 34 -4.29 18.40 14.92
CA SER A 34 -5.20 18.28 13.79
C SER A 34 -6.56 17.74 14.23
N GLN A 35 -7.62 18.25 13.63
CA GLN A 35 -9.00 17.83 13.89
C GLN A 35 -9.41 16.66 13.01
N GLU A 36 -8.70 16.46 11.90
CA GLU A 36 -8.81 15.31 11.02
C GLU A 36 -7.43 14.83 10.59
N ALA A 37 -7.25 13.51 10.56
CA ALA A 37 -6.08 12.92 9.97
C ALA A 37 -6.37 11.56 9.33
N VAL A 38 -5.62 11.24 8.28
CA VAL A 38 -5.57 9.92 7.65
C VAL A 38 -4.10 9.55 7.53
N LEU A 39 -3.72 8.41 8.09
CA LEU A 39 -2.38 7.87 8.02
C LEU A 39 -2.44 6.44 7.46
N TRP A 40 -1.59 6.17 6.48
CA TRP A 40 -1.33 4.83 5.97
C TRP A 40 0.08 4.38 6.37
N GLU A 41 0.12 3.24 7.05
CA GLU A 41 1.30 2.39 7.15
C GLU A 41 1.30 1.36 6.02
N GLU A 42 2.37 0.56 5.91
CA GLU A 42 2.51 -0.47 4.88
C GLU A 42 1.37 -1.49 4.84
N SER A 43 0.75 -1.79 6.01
CA SER A 43 -0.28 -2.83 6.12
C SER A 43 -1.54 -2.42 6.89
N CYS A 44 -1.68 -1.14 7.24
CA CYS A 44 -2.87 -0.63 7.91
C CYS A 44 -3.08 0.87 7.67
N GLN A 45 -4.30 1.33 7.95
CA GLN A 45 -4.71 2.72 7.96
C GLN A 45 -5.25 3.09 9.33
N MET A 46 -4.94 4.29 9.79
CA MET A 46 -5.60 4.97 10.91
C MET A 46 -6.23 6.27 10.41
N ARG A 47 -7.49 6.51 10.78
CA ARG A 47 -8.22 7.73 10.41
C ARG A 47 -9.04 8.26 11.59
N TYR A 48 -8.99 9.57 11.83
CA TYR A 48 -9.89 10.24 12.77
C TYR A 48 -10.40 11.58 12.21
N SER A 49 -11.55 12.03 12.70
CA SER A 49 -12.11 13.35 12.41
C SER A 49 -13.06 13.80 13.52
N ASN A 50 -13.21 15.12 13.69
CA ASN A 50 -14.28 15.71 14.50
C ASN A 50 -15.68 15.55 13.87
N THR A 51 -15.74 15.33 12.55
CA THR A 51 -16.96 15.13 11.78
C THR A 51 -17.23 13.64 11.61
N ASN A 52 -18.49 13.22 11.76
CA ASN A 52 -18.83 11.81 11.59
C ASN A 52 -18.65 11.39 10.13
N PHE A 53 -17.76 10.43 9.90
CA PHE A 53 -17.50 9.83 8.59
C PHE A 53 -17.83 8.33 8.55
N ILE A 54 -18.24 7.73 9.66
CA ILE A 54 -18.49 6.28 9.73
C ILE A 54 -19.66 5.93 8.82
N GLY A 55 -19.45 4.94 7.96
CA GLY A 55 -20.41 4.50 6.94
C GLY A 55 -20.60 5.46 5.78
N THR A 56 -19.73 6.48 5.66
CA THR A 56 -19.76 7.45 4.58
C THR A 56 -18.57 7.25 3.66
N LEU A 57 -18.85 7.08 2.36
CA LEU A 57 -17.83 6.99 1.34
C LEU A 57 -16.96 8.26 1.32
N ASN A 58 -15.64 8.07 1.34
CA ASN A 58 -14.68 9.11 0.98
C ASN A 58 -13.59 8.52 0.08
N ASP A 59 -13.72 8.75 -1.22
CA ASP A 59 -12.79 8.34 -2.27
C ASP A 59 -11.92 9.51 -2.79
N THR A 60 -11.83 10.60 -2.02
CA THR A 60 -11.04 11.79 -2.37
C THR A 60 -9.62 11.71 -1.82
N GLY A 61 -8.68 12.35 -2.54
CA GLY A 61 -7.27 12.41 -2.12
C GLY A 61 -6.57 11.05 -2.14
N ASN A 62 -6.97 10.17 -3.07
CA ASN A 62 -6.33 8.87 -3.24
C ASN A 62 -4.84 9.04 -3.57
N ILE A 63 -4.01 8.18 -2.99
CA ILE A 63 -2.57 8.19 -3.20
C ILE A 63 -2.19 6.97 -4.04
N GLY A 64 -1.79 7.22 -5.29
CA GLY A 64 -1.23 6.19 -6.17
C GLY A 64 0.26 5.96 -5.90
N LYS A 65 0.68 4.70 -5.96
CA LYS A 65 2.08 4.27 -5.87
C LYS A 65 2.37 3.21 -6.91
N ASP A 66 3.34 3.47 -7.75
CA ASP A 66 3.82 2.55 -8.77
C ASP A 66 5.00 1.72 -8.27
N ASN A 67 5.16 0.57 -8.91
CA ASN A 67 6.41 -0.17 -8.90
C ASN A 67 7.35 0.49 -9.91
N VAL A 68 8.64 0.58 -9.60
CA VAL A 68 9.63 1.21 -10.48
C VAL A 68 9.87 0.44 -11.78
N GLN A 69 9.43 -0.81 -11.86
CA GLN A 69 9.55 -1.65 -13.04
C GLN A 69 8.30 -1.55 -13.91
N ASN A 70 8.51 -1.54 -15.23
CA ASN A 70 7.44 -1.47 -16.22
C ASN A 70 7.33 -2.74 -17.04
N VAL A 71 6.11 -3.06 -17.48
CA VAL A 71 5.84 -4.10 -18.47
C VAL A 71 6.21 -3.66 -19.88
N SER A 72 6.49 -4.62 -20.76
CA SER A 72 6.74 -4.38 -22.19
C SER A 72 5.47 -4.08 -23.00
N GLU A 73 4.31 -4.65 -22.62
CA GLU A 73 3.01 -4.50 -23.31
C GLU A 73 1.98 -3.77 -22.41
N PRO A 74 2.12 -2.46 -22.14
CA PRO A 74 1.34 -1.75 -21.12
C PRO A 74 -0.18 -1.73 -21.38
N HIS A 75 -0.63 -1.60 -22.63
CA HIS A 75 -2.06 -1.60 -22.96
C HIS A 75 -2.73 -2.95 -22.68
N LYS A 76 -2.08 -4.04 -23.11
CA LYS A 76 -2.57 -5.41 -22.90
C LYS A 76 -2.59 -5.74 -21.40
N PHE A 77 -1.51 -5.37 -20.71
CA PHE A 77 -1.40 -5.54 -19.27
C PHE A 77 -2.50 -4.79 -18.51
N GLN A 78 -2.72 -3.51 -18.84
CA GLN A 78 -3.76 -2.71 -18.22
C GLN A 78 -5.17 -3.31 -18.44
N SER A 79 -5.44 -3.89 -19.60
CA SER A 79 -6.70 -4.57 -19.86
C SER A 79 -6.91 -5.78 -18.94
N SER A 80 -5.88 -6.63 -18.78
CA SER A 80 -5.90 -7.77 -17.86
C SER A 80 -6.08 -7.33 -16.40
N VAL A 81 -5.33 -6.32 -15.97
CA VAL A 81 -5.44 -5.74 -14.61
C VAL A 81 -6.83 -5.17 -14.36
N ASN A 82 -7.39 -4.38 -15.29
CA ASN A 82 -8.72 -3.80 -15.14
C ASN A 82 -9.82 -4.86 -15.05
N GLN A 83 -9.76 -5.90 -15.87
CA GLN A 83 -10.72 -7.01 -15.82
C GLN A 83 -10.67 -7.71 -14.46
N MET A 84 -9.45 -8.01 -14.00
CA MET A 84 -9.21 -8.68 -12.73
C MET A 84 -9.72 -7.84 -11.55
N LEU A 85 -9.34 -6.57 -11.47
CA LEU A 85 -9.75 -5.65 -10.42
C LEU A 85 -11.27 -5.42 -10.43
N SER A 86 -11.90 -5.35 -11.61
CA SER A 86 -13.36 -5.24 -11.71
C SER A 86 -14.06 -6.45 -11.09
N ASN A 87 -13.58 -7.66 -11.38
CA ASN A 87 -14.13 -8.90 -10.84
C ASN A 87 -13.95 -8.96 -9.31
N LEU A 88 -12.73 -8.68 -8.83
CA LEU A 88 -12.44 -8.65 -7.40
C LEU A 88 -13.26 -7.59 -6.67
N SER A 89 -13.47 -6.42 -7.29
CA SER A 89 -14.31 -5.36 -6.71
C SER A 89 -15.77 -5.79 -6.56
N ALA A 90 -16.30 -6.54 -7.53
CA ALA A 90 -17.64 -7.10 -7.42
C ALA A 90 -17.71 -8.16 -6.31
N THR A 91 -16.70 -9.03 -6.19
CA THR A 91 -16.62 -10.03 -5.12
C THR A 91 -16.55 -9.37 -3.75
N ALA A 92 -15.60 -8.45 -3.53
CA ALA A 92 -15.43 -7.78 -2.24
C ALA A 92 -16.70 -7.03 -1.81
N ALA A 93 -17.35 -6.33 -2.73
CA ALA A 93 -18.53 -5.53 -2.44
C ALA A 93 -19.80 -6.36 -2.19
N PHE A 94 -20.06 -7.39 -3.01
CA PHE A 94 -21.37 -8.03 -3.07
C PHE A 94 -21.40 -9.48 -2.58
N ASN A 95 -20.24 -10.11 -2.40
CA ASN A 95 -20.19 -11.42 -1.75
C ASN A 95 -20.04 -11.24 -0.23
N VAL A 96 -21.10 -11.53 0.51
CA VAL A 96 -21.12 -11.40 1.98
C VAL A 96 -20.02 -12.22 2.65
N SER A 97 -19.67 -13.40 2.12
CA SER A 97 -18.61 -14.23 2.71
C SER A 97 -17.20 -13.68 2.46
N ALA A 98 -17.05 -12.77 1.50
CA ALA A 98 -15.78 -12.11 1.18
C ALA A 98 -15.46 -10.96 2.15
N ASN A 99 -16.44 -10.49 2.93
CA ASN A 99 -16.26 -9.52 4.02
C ASN A 99 -15.46 -8.25 3.61
N MET A 100 -15.86 -7.63 2.49
CA MET A 100 -15.24 -6.42 1.94
C MET A 100 -13.79 -6.60 1.46
N TYR A 101 -13.38 -7.84 1.17
CA TYR A 101 -12.01 -8.19 0.77
C TYR A 101 -12.02 -9.22 -0.36
N ALA A 102 -11.10 -9.11 -1.33
CA ALA A 102 -10.91 -10.14 -2.34
C ALA A 102 -9.48 -10.14 -2.88
N THR A 103 -8.99 -11.33 -3.20
CA THR A 103 -7.72 -11.56 -3.89
C THR A 103 -7.93 -12.41 -5.13
N GLY A 104 -7.02 -12.29 -6.09
CA GLY A 104 -7.03 -13.14 -7.27
C GLY A 104 -5.67 -13.20 -7.94
N GLU A 105 -5.57 -14.14 -8.88
CA GLU A 105 -4.37 -14.37 -9.69
C GLU A 105 -4.75 -14.50 -11.15
N ALA A 106 -3.91 -14.00 -12.06
CA ALA A 106 -4.11 -14.15 -13.49
C ALA A 106 -2.75 -14.26 -14.23
N PRO A 107 -2.61 -15.16 -15.21
CA PRO A 107 -1.38 -15.25 -15.98
C PRO A 107 -1.20 -14.04 -16.91
N PHE A 108 0.04 -13.59 -17.10
CA PHE A 108 0.41 -12.57 -18.06
C PHE A 108 1.79 -12.86 -18.68
N GLY A 109 1.78 -13.50 -19.85
CA GLY A 109 3.03 -14.01 -20.44
C GLY A 109 3.64 -15.10 -19.54
N ASP A 110 4.91 -14.91 -19.18
CA ASP A 110 5.63 -15.80 -18.25
C ASP A 110 5.45 -15.39 -16.77
N GLU A 111 4.73 -14.29 -16.51
CA GLU A 111 4.50 -13.76 -15.17
C GLU A 111 3.09 -14.06 -14.66
N THR A 112 2.86 -13.88 -13.36
CA THR A 112 1.53 -13.97 -12.73
C THR A 112 1.19 -12.63 -12.08
N ILE A 113 0.02 -12.09 -12.41
CA ILE A 113 -0.56 -10.93 -11.74
C ILE A 113 -1.20 -11.41 -10.43
N TYR A 114 -0.75 -10.86 -9.32
CA TYR A 114 -1.39 -11.00 -8.02
C TYR A 114 -2.13 -9.70 -7.73
N ALA A 115 -3.43 -9.76 -7.42
CA ALA A 115 -4.20 -8.56 -7.10
C ALA A 115 -5.05 -8.73 -5.85
N LEU A 116 -5.26 -7.62 -5.15
CA LEU A 116 -6.00 -7.53 -3.91
C LEU A 116 -6.81 -6.23 -3.91
N VAL A 117 -8.06 -6.33 -3.46
CA VAL A 117 -8.91 -5.17 -3.16
C VAL A 117 -9.52 -5.32 -1.78
N GLN A 118 -9.70 -4.21 -1.09
CA GLN A 118 -10.34 -4.19 0.23
C GLN A 118 -11.07 -2.86 0.45
N CYS A 119 -12.24 -2.90 1.07
CA CYS A 119 -12.97 -1.72 1.52
C CYS A 119 -12.94 -1.64 3.05
N THR A 120 -13.14 -0.44 3.60
CA THR A 120 -13.45 -0.32 5.01
C THR A 120 -14.81 -0.95 5.31
N ARG A 121 -14.91 -1.66 6.44
CA ARG A 121 -16.09 -2.49 6.75
C ARG A 121 -17.31 -1.71 7.23
N ASP A 122 -17.17 -0.40 7.41
CA ASP A 122 -18.28 0.49 7.75
C ASP A 122 -19.14 0.85 6.53
N LEU A 123 -18.68 0.61 5.30
CA LEU A 123 -19.39 0.99 4.08
C LEU A 123 -20.50 0.02 3.67
N SER A 124 -21.44 0.55 2.88
CA SER A 124 -22.37 -0.27 2.12
C SER A 124 -21.66 -1.00 0.97
N ALA A 125 -22.23 -2.12 0.50
CA ALA A 125 -21.75 -2.85 -0.68
C ALA A 125 -21.59 -1.92 -1.91
N ASN A 126 -22.57 -1.05 -2.13
CA ASN A 126 -22.55 -0.13 -3.27
C ASN A 126 -21.42 0.91 -3.14
N ASP A 127 -21.20 1.44 -1.95
CA ASP A 127 -20.15 2.43 -1.72
C ASP A 127 -18.75 1.80 -1.74
N CYS A 128 -18.61 0.56 -1.27
CA CYS A 128 -17.39 -0.22 -1.50
C CYS A 128 -17.10 -0.37 -3.01
N SER A 129 -18.10 -0.76 -3.81
CA SER A 129 -17.95 -0.88 -5.27
C SER A 129 -17.57 0.45 -5.92
N LYS A 130 -18.17 1.57 -5.49
CA LYS A 130 -17.83 2.91 -5.99
C LYS A 130 -16.39 3.28 -5.65
N CYS A 131 -15.97 3.08 -4.40
CA CYS A 131 -14.61 3.40 -3.97
C CYS A 131 -13.57 2.66 -4.82
N LEU A 132 -13.73 1.34 -4.97
CA LEU A 132 -12.80 0.54 -5.75
C LEU A 132 -12.78 0.94 -7.23
N LYS A 133 -13.93 1.25 -7.83
CA LYS A 133 -13.99 1.79 -9.20
C LYS A 133 -13.33 3.16 -9.32
N SER A 134 -13.42 4.00 -8.29
CA SER A 134 -12.73 5.29 -8.22
C SER A 134 -11.21 5.08 -8.19
N ALA A 135 -10.73 4.23 -7.29
CA ALA A 135 -9.32 3.85 -7.19
C ALA A 135 -8.77 3.25 -8.49
N MET A 136 -9.55 2.42 -9.20
CA MET A 136 -9.16 1.88 -10.51
C MET A 136 -8.96 2.97 -11.58
N LYS A 137 -9.74 4.07 -11.52
CA LYS A 137 -9.60 5.20 -12.46
C LYS A 137 -8.34 6.02 -12.23
N ASP A 138 -7.71 5.90 -11.05
CA ASP A 138 -6.46 6.60 -10.76
C ASP A 138 -5.25 5.88 -11.37
N ILE A 139 -5.34 4.56 -11.60
CA ILE A 139 -4.24 3.72 -12.11
C ILE A 139 -3.62 4.25 -13.42
N PRO A 140 -4.38 4.62 -14.47
CA PRO A 140 -3.81 5.15 -15.71
C PRO A 140 -2.99 6.44 -15.50
N SER A 141 -3.29 7.21 -14.46
CA SER A 141 -2.59 8.48 -14.19
C SER A 141 -1.37 8.30 -13.29
N CYS A 142 -1.44 7.42 -12.29
CA CYS A 142 -0.37 7.24 -11.33
C CYS A 142 0.67 6.19 -11.75
N CYS A 143 0.23 5.18 -12.51
CA CYS A 143 0.89 3.87 -12.49
C CYS A 143 0.83 3.15 -13.85
N TYR A 144 0.65 3.91 -14.94
CA TYR A 144 0.52 3.34 -16.29
C TYR A 144 1.78 2.58 -16.71
N GLY A 145 1.60 1.30 -17.09
CA GLY A 145 2.70 0.43 -17.52
C GLY A 145 3.53 -0.16 -16.39
N SER A 146 3.31 0.23 -15.13
CA SER A 146 4.01 -0.34 -13.99
C SER A 146 3.54 -1.77 -13.71
N ILE A 147 4.48 -2.69 -13.41
CA ILE A 147 4.17 -4.09 -13.04
C ILE A 147 3.37 -4.22 -11.76
N GLY A 148 3.35 -3.16 -10.94
CA GLY A 148 2.62 -3.11 -9.69
C GLY A 148 2.06 -1.73 -9.39
N ALA A 149 0.92 -1.67 -8.73
CA ALA A 149 0.41 -0.41 -8.22
C ALA A 149 -0.27 -0.62 -6.88
N ARG A 150 -0.28 0.44 -6.06
CA ARG A 150 -1.13 0.59 -4.89
C ARG A 150 -1.95 1.85 -5.04
N VAL A 151 -3.23 1.80 -4.70
CA VAL A 151 -4.06 2.99 -4.55
C VAL A 151 -4.59 3.02 -3.13
N LEU A 152 -4.11 3.99 -2.36
CA LEU A 152 -4.44 4.19 -0.96
C LEU A 152 -5.57 5.22 -0.88
N SER A 153 -6.79 4.77 -0.64
CA SER A 153 -7.96 5.64 -0.44
C SER A 153 -8.32 5.73 1.04
N ARG A 154 -9.19 6.67 1.41
CA ARG A 154 -9.70 6.79 2.78
C ARG A 154 -10.80 5.76 3.09
N SER A 155 -11.33 5.10 2.07
CA SER A 155 -12.46 4.15 2.16
C SER A 155 -12.18 2.78 1.53
N CYS A 156 -11.08 2.64 0.79
CA CYS A 156 -10.69 1.39 0.16
C CYS A 156 -9.20 1.34 -0.17
N TYR A 157 -8.76 0.16 -0.59
CA TYR A 157 -7.40 -0.16 -0.95
C TYR A 157 -7.41 -1.10 -2.15
N LEU A 158 -6.45 -0.89 -3.04
CA LEU A 158 -6.23 -1.73 -4.20
C LEU A 158 -4.73 -1.92 -4.37
N ARG A 159 -4.32 -3.15 -4.67
CA ARG A 159 -2.94 -3.43 -5.05
C ARG A 159 -2.86 -4.54 -6.09
N TYR A 160 -1.96 -4.39 -7.05
CA TYR A 160 -1.48 -5.49 -7.88
C TYR A 160 0.04 -5.50 -7.96
N GLU A 161 0.64 -6.67 -8.18
CA GLU A 161 2.09 -6.88 -8.38
C GLU A 161 2.32 -8.17 -9.20
N PHE A 162 3.55 -8.38 -9.67
CA PHE A 162 4.01 -9.67 -10.22
C PHE A 162 4.53 -10.67 -9.18
N TYR A 163 4.49 -10.33 -7.89
CA TYR A 163 4.90 -11.24 -6.81
C TYR A 163 3.76 -11.44 -5.79
N PRO A 164 3.70 -12.61 -5.14
CA PRO A 164 2.60 -13.01 -4.26
C PRO A 164 2.63 -12.31 -2.89
N PHE A 165 2.32 -11.01 -2.84
CA PHE A 165 2.47 -10.19 -1.62
C PHE A 165 1.51 -10.54 -0.48
N TYR A 166 0.42 -11.27 -0.74
CA TYR A 166 -0.59 -11.63 0.26
C TYR A 166 -0.61 -13.13 0.63
N LEU A 167 0.23 -13.96 0.01
CA LEU A 167 0.26 -15.42 0.25
C LEU A 167 1.18 -15.84 1.42
N GLY A 168 1.53 -14.92 2.31
CA GLY A 168 2.57 -15.13 3.32
C GLY A 168 3.97 -15.08 2.72
N ALA A 169 4.99 -14.92 3.56
CA ALA A 169 6.38 -14.65 3.17
C ALA A 169 7.12 -15.84 2.52
N THR A 170 6.51 -16.53 1.56
CA THR A 170 7.15 -17.54 0.70
C THR A 170 7.53 -16.98 -0.68
N GLY A 171 7.11 -15.76 -1.01
CA GLY A 171 7.61 -15.03 -2.18
C GLY A 171 9.02 -14.48 -1.93
N PRO A 172 9.91 -14.45 -2.94
CA PRO A 172 11.23 -13.85 -2.79
C PRO A 172 11.08 -12.40 -2.32
N LEU A 173 11.66 -12.09 -1.16
CA LEU A 173 11.89 -10.72 -0.73
C LEU A 173 12.49 -9.97 -1.91
N SER A 174 11.83 -8.89 -2.33
CA SER A 174 12.29 -8.04 -3.41
C SER A 174 13.79 -7.77 -3.24
N PRO A 175 14.63 -7.94 -4.29
CA PRO A 175 16.05 -7.73 -4.15
C PRO A 175 16.31 -6.27 -3.80
N SER A 176 16.72 -6.04 -2.56
CA SER A 176 17.33 -4.77 -2.15
C SER A 176 18.48 -4.43 -3.13
N PRO A 177 18.72 -3.16 -3.48
CA PRO A 177 19.74 -2.79 -4.46
C PRO A 177 21.12 -3.32 -4.02
N ARG A 178 21.63 -4.36 -4.68
CA ARG A 178 23.01 -4.82 -4.47
C ARG A 178 23.95 -3.78 -5.05
N THR A 179 24.58 -3.00 -4.17
CA THR A 179 25.78 -2.26 -4.51
C THR A 179 26.88 -3.27 -4.80
N ASN A 180 27.33 -3.36 -6.05
CA ASN A 180 28.48 -4.15 -6.44
C ASN A 180 29.74 -3.60 -5.77
N GLN A 181 30.16 -4.22 -4.66
CA GLN A 181 31.53 -4.06 -4.15
C GLN A 181 32.47 -4.94 -4.97
N GLY A 182 33.07 -4.36 -6.01
CA GLY A 182 34.26 -4.89 -6.65
C GLY A 182 35.44 -4.83 -5.67
N LYS A 183 35.85 -5.98 -5.16
CA LYS A 183 37.03 -6.14 -4.31
C LYS A 183 38.27 -6.20 -5.21
N ASN A 184 38.96 -5.07 -5.37
CA ASN A 184 40.33 -5.05 -5.91
C ASN A 184 41.29 -4.48 -4.87
N SER A 185 42.19 -5.34 -4.39
CA SER A 185 43.25 -5.00 -3.46
C SER A 185 44.46 -4.41 -4.20
N SER A 186 44.91 -3.22 -3.79
CA SER A 186 46.33 -2.81 -3.88
C SER A 186 46.62 -1.54 -3.06
N ARG A 187 47.36 -1.74 -1.96
CA ARG A 187 48.54 -0.98 -1.48
C ARG A 187 48.45 0.55 -1.23
N SER A 188 48.46 0.87 0.07
CA SER A 188 49.23 1.92 0.78
C SER A 188 49.09 3.41 0.37
N SER A 189 48.52 4.22 1.27
CA SER A 189 49.25 5.32 1.97
C SER A 189 48.40 5.88 3.13
N LYS A 190 49.06 6.19 4.25
CA LYS A 190 48.47 6.64 5.52
C LYS A 190 48.12 8.14 5.47
N VAL A 191 46.89 8.51 5.82
CA VAL A 191 46.53 9.87 6.27
C VAL A 191 45.55 9.74 7.44
N TRP A 192 45.86 10.39 8.56
CA TRP A 192 45.13 10.32 9.83
C TRP A 192 44.10 11.44 9.93
N ILE A 193 42.81 11.14 10.15
CA ILE A 193 41.84 12.09 10.73
C ILE A 193 40.84 11.33 11.62
N ILE A 194 40.81 11.70 12.90
CA ILE A 194 39.85 11.27 13.94
C ILE A 194 38.62 12.20 13.88
N THR A 195 37.43 11.64 14.13
CA THR A 195 36.10 12.22 14.51
C THR A 195 35.01 11.80 13.51
N GLY A 196 33.81 11.35 13.88
CA GLY A 196 33.13 11.21 15.17
C GLY A 196 31.93 10.28 14.97
N ILE A 197 31.28 9.90 16.07
CA ILE A 197 30.18 8.93 16.14
C ILE A 197 29.05 9.31 15.17
N ALA A 198 28.89 8.53 14.10
CA ALA A 198 27.71 8.56 13.24
C ALA A 198 26.79 7.39 13.60
N VAL A 199 26.26 7.42 14.82
CA VAL A 199 25.03 6.69 15.16
C VAL A 199 23.93 7.74 15.23
N ALA A 200 23.67 8.37 14.08
CA ALA A 200 22.56 9.28 13.90
C ALA A 200 21.67 8.69 12.81
N LEU A 201 20.52 8.18 13.26
CA LEU A 201 19.28 8.10 12.49
C LEU A 201 19.40 7.27 11.20
N VAL A 202 19.39 5.94 11.37
CA VAL A 202 18.58 5.13 10.46
C VAL A 202 17.12 5.50 10.74
N LEU A 203 16.70 6.66 10.23
CA LEU A 203 15.31 6.84 9.86
C LEU A 203 15.08 5.76 8.82
N CYS A 204 14.53 4.62 9.25
CA CYS A 204 13.69 3.86 8.36
C CYS A 204 12.70 4.88 7.81
N LEU A 205 12.95 5.35 6.59
CA LEU A 205 11.95 6.03 5.79
C LEU A 205 10.92 4.94 5.46
N THR A 206 10.19 4.48 6.47
CA THR A 206 8.85 3.94 6.25
C THR A 206 8.15 5.09 5.55
N ILE A 207 7.71 4.85 4.32
CA ILE A 207 7.09 5.90 3.52
C ILE A 207 5.68 6.07 4.11
N ILE A 208 5.59 6.83 5.20
CA ILE A 208 4.35 7.13 5.89
C ILE A 208 3.57 8.11 5.00
N PHE A 209 2.36 7.72 4.61
CA PHE A 209 1.48 8.60 3.84
C PHE A 209 0.44 9.20 4.75
N ILE A 210 0.50 10.52 4.89
CA ILE A 210 -0.29 11.23 5.89
C ILE A 210 -0.98 12.46 5.31
N TYR A 211 -2.22 12.66 5.76
CA TYR A 211 -3.00 13.87 5.56
C TYR A 211 -3.42 14.38 6.95
N CYS A 212 -3.19 15.66 7.21
CA CYS A 212 -3.57 16.35 8.45
C CYS A 212 -4.38 17.60 8.11
N MET A 213 -5.45 17.88 8.85
CA MET A 213 -6.26 19.10 8.74
C MET A 213 -6.70 19.62 10.10
#